data_AF-A0A842YEV0-F1
#
_entry.id   AF-A0A842YEV0-F1
#
_cell.length_a   1.000
_cell.length_b   1.000
_cell.length_c   1.000
_cell.angle_alpha   90.00
_cell.angle_beta   90.00
_cell.angle_gamma   90.00
#
_symmetry.space_group_name_H-M   'P 1'
#
loop_
_entity.id
_entity.type
_entity.pdbx_description
1 polymer ?
#
loop_
_entity_poly.entity_id
_entity_poly.type
_entity_poly.pdbx_seq_one_letter_code
_entity_poly.pdbx_strand_id
1 'polypeptide(L)' 'MINCPICGRDKQDEFCSYHQTAYDNLKEMHTKWETAAGLSWEDYLDRLNDIESTGRWVRDVIEFITQRDGL' A
#
# COMPACT_ATOMS: atom_id res chain seq x y z
N MET A 1 -1.35 -20.79 11.80
CA MET A 1 -1.20 -19.33 12.04
C MET A 1 -1.14 -18.68 10.68
N ILE A 2 -2.02 -17.70 10.42
CA ILE A 2 -1.94 -16.97 9.18
C ILE A 2 -1.30 -15.63 9.51
N ASN A 3 -0.09 -15.45 9.00
CA ASN A 3 0.74 -14.30 9.33
C ASN A 3 0.66 -13.29 8.19
N CYS A 4 0.84 -12.02 8.52
CA CYS A 4 1.00 -10.96 7.54
C CYS A 4 2.20 -11.28 6.64
N PRO A 5 2.02 -11.31 5.31
CA PRO A 5 3.09 -11.70 4.39
C PRO A 5 4.27 -10.70 4.40
N ILE A 6 4.04 -9.47 4.86
CA ILE A 6 5.02 -8.39 4.88
C ILE A 6 5.92 -8.44 6.13
N CYS A 7 5.36 -8.69 7.32
CA CYS A 7 6.12 -8.60 8.58
C CYS A 7 5.96 -9.79 9.54
N GLY A 8 5.19 -10.81 9.17
CA GLY A 8 5.04 -12.04 9.97
C GLY A 8 4.15 -11.92 11.22
N ARG A 9 3.59 -10.74 11.53
CA ARG A 9 2.62 -10.56 12.63
C ARG A 9 1.30 -11.28 12.36
N ASP A 10 0.50 -11.52 13.40
CA ASP A 10 -0.84 -12.06 13.24
C ASP A 10 -1.68 -11.19 12.30
N LYS A 11 -2.20 -11.83 11.25
CA LYS A 11 -3.09 -11.15 10.32
C LYS A 11 -4.50 -11.11 10.89
N GLN A 12 -5.18 -9.99 10.69
CA GLN A 12 -6.62 -9.93 10.96
C GLN A 12 -7.43 -10.21 9.69
N ASP A 13 -6.85 -9.93 8.51
CA ASP A 13 -7.47 -10.17 7.21
C ASP A 13 -6.42 -10.52 6.13
N GLU A 14 -6.20 -9.69 5.11
CA GLU A 14 -5.10 -9.85 4.14
C GLU A 14 -3.75 -9.57 4.81
N PHE A 15 -3.71 -8.55 5.67
CA PHE A 15 -2.51 -8.14 6.41
C PHE A 15 -2.73 -8.09 7.94
N CYS A 16 -1.67 -7.74 8.69
CA CYS A 16 -1.82 -7.35 10.09
C CYS A 16 -2.50 -5.97 10.18
N SER A 17 -3.03 -5.61 11.35
CA SER A 17 -3.80 -4.37 11.54
C SER A 17 -3.13 -3.12 10.98
N TYR A 18 -1.82 -2.96 11.18
CA TYR A 18 -1.07 -1.81 10.69
C TYR A 18 -0.98 -1.74 9.16
N HIS A 19 -0.63 -2.86 8.51
CA HIS A 19 -0.53 -2.93 7.06
C HIS A 19 -1.91 -2.91 6.39
N GLN A 20 -2.94 -3.45 7.06
CA GLN A 20 -4.31 -3.38 6.58
C GLN A 20 -4.78 -1.93 6.54
N THR A 21 -4.60 -1.17 7.64
CA THR A 21 -4.92 0.25 7.67
C THR A 21 -4.12 1.05 6.63
N ALA A 22 -2.84 0.73 6.43
CA ALA A 22 -2.03 1.37 5.40
C ALA A 22 -2.57 1.09 3.98
N TYR A 23 -2.94 -0.16 3.69
CA TYR A 23 -3.51 -0.57 2.41
C TYR A 23 -4.88 0.07 2.14
N ASP A 24 -5.74 0.14 3.14
CA ASP A 24 -7.06 0.76 3.00
C ASP A 24 -6.95 2.28 2.78
N ASN A 25 -6.03 2.95 3.49
CA ASN A 25 -5.73 4.36 3.26
C ASN A 25 -5.14 4.61 1.85
N LEU A 26 -4.27 3.72 1.36
CA LEU A 26 -3.71 3.79 0.00
C LEU A 26 -4.82 3.76 -1.05
N LYS A 27 -5.74 2.78 -0.96
CA LYS A 27 -6.87 2.66 -1.90
C LYS A 27 -7.77 3.89 -1.86
N GLU A 28 -8.12 4.39 -0.66
CA GLU A 28 -8.98 5.57 -0.52
C GLU A 28 -8.33 6.82 -1.13
N MET A 29 -7.04 7.04 -0.90
CA MET A 29 -6.31 8.18 -1.46
C MET A 29 -6.11 8.04 -2.97
N HIS A 30 -5.86 6.83 -3.47
CA HIS A 30 -5.77 6.60 -4.91
C HIS A 30 -7.04 7.01 -5.63
N THR A 31 -8.22 6.64 -5.13
CA THR A 31 -9.50 7.07 -5.73
C THR A 31 -9.61 8.59 -5.84
N LYS A 32 -9.11 9.33 -4.85
CA LYS A 32 -9.09 10.81 -4.87
C LYS A 32 -8.13 11.34 -5.93
N TRP A 33 -6.96 10.72 -6.07
CA TRP A 33 -5.94 11.10 -7.05
C TRP A 33 -6.33 10.71 -8.48
N GLU A 34 -6.95 9.55 -8.67
CA GLU A 34 -7.54 9.12 -9.94
C GLU A 34 -8.63 10.11 -10.37
N THR A 35 -9.54 10.46 -9.46
CA THR A 35 -10.62 11.42 -9.77
C THR A 35 -10.09 12.82 -10.07
N ALA A 36 -9.07 13.28 -9.34
CA ALA A 36 -8.55 14.65 -9.47
C ALA A 36 -7.53 14.82 -10.60
N ALA A 37 -6.73 13.80 -10.89
CA ALA A 37 -5.56 13.88 -11.77
C ALA A 37 -5.49 12.77 -12.82
N GLY A 38 -6.41 11.80 -12.82
CA GLY A 38 -6.41 10.68 -13.77
C GLY A 38 -5.23 9.72 -13.61
N LEU A 39 -4.63 9.67 -12.41
CA LEU A 39 -3.45 8.85 -12.16
C LEU A 39 -3.81 7.37 -12.04
N SER A 40 -3.06 6.54 -12.76
CA SER A 40 -3.16 5.09 -12.66
C SER A 40 -2.71 4.62 -11.27
N TRP A 41 -3.05 3.38 -10.93
CA TRP A 41 -2.62 2.77 -9.67
C TRP A 41 -1.09 2.71 -9.57
N GLU A 42 -0.42 2.31 -10.65
CA GLU A 42 1.05 2.23 -10.73
C GLU A 42 1.70 3.61 -10.57
N ASP A 43 1.27 4.61 -11.33
CA ASP A 43 1.81 5.98 -11.23
C ASP A 43 1.63 6.58 -9.84
N TYR A 44 0.53 6.23 -9.18
CA TYR A 44 0.25 6.68 -7.82
C TYR A 44 1.19 6.04 -6.80
N LEU A 45 1.43 4.73 -6.91
CA LEU A 45 2.35 4.01 -6.03
C LEU A 45 3.79 4.51 -6.19
N ASP A 46 4.24 4.72 -7.43
CA ASP A 46 5.58 5.23 -7.74
C ASP A 46 5.81 6.61 -7.12
N ARG A 47 4.87 7.53 -7.29
CA ARG A 47 4.90 8.86 -6.67
C ARG A 47 4.95 8.81 -5.14
N LEU A 48 4.21 7.89 -4.52
CA LEU A 48 4.24 7.74 -3.07
C LEU A 48 5.55 7.15 -2.56
N ASN A 49 6.19 6.28 -3.34
CA ASN A 49 7.46 5.70 -2.98
C ASN A 49 8.58 6.76 -2.94
N ASP A 50 8.53 7.73 -3.87
CA ASP A 50 9.46 8.86 -3.95
C ASP A 50 9.32 9.88 -2.81
N ILE A 51 8.16 9.94 -2.14
CA ILE A 51 7.93 10.91 -1.06
C ILE A 51 8.62 10.42 0.23
N GLU A 52 9.66 11.11 0.70
CA GLU A 52 10.42 10.76 1.91
C GLU A 52 9.59 10.73 3.21
N SER A 53 8.48 11.46 3.26
CA SER A 53 7.56 11.48 4.42
C SER A 53 6.54 10.33 4.42
N THR A 54 6.52 9.48 3.39
CA THR A 54 5.65 8.30 3.36
C THR A 54 5.99 7.37 4.53
N GLY A 55 4.98 7.08 5.34
CA GLY A 55 5.12 6.25 6.53
C GLY A 55 5.59 4.84 6.19
N ARG A 56 6.40 4.25 7.06
CA ARG A 56 6.99 2.92 6.84
C ARG A 56 5.96 1.84 6.46
N TRP A 57 4.84 1.77 7.17
CA TRP A 57 3.78 0.79 6.87
C TRP A 57 3.18 0.94 5.47
N VAL A 58 3.15 2.17 4.95
CA VAL A 58 2.66 2.45 3.59
C VAL A 58 3.71 2.00 2.57
N ARG A 59 5.00 2.30 2.78
CA ARG A 59 6.09 1.83 1.91
C ARG A 59 6.14 0.31 1.84
N ASP A 60 6.09 -0.36 2.98
CA ASP A 60 6.14 -1.81 3.06
C ASP A 60 4.97 -2.44 2.24
N VAL A 61 3.79 -1.80 2.23
CA VAL A 61 2.64 -2.23 1.40
C VAL A 61 2.86 -1.91 -0.08
N ILE A 62 3.38 -0.74 -0.43
CA ILE A 62 3.70 -0.36 -1.81
C ILE A 62 4.67 -1.37 -2.41
N GLU A 63 5.80 -1.63 -1.74
CA GLU A 63 6.82 -2.58 -2.18
C GLU A 63 6.24 -3.99 -2.38
N PHE A 64 5.38 -4.43 -1.45
CA PHE A 64 4.72 -5.73 -1.55
C PHE A 64 3.77 -5.83 -2.75
N ILE A 65 2.96 -4.79 -2.99
CA ILE A 65 1.99 -4.75 -4.10
C ILE A 65 2.73 -4.69 -5.44
N THR A 66 3.73 -3.82 -5.57
CA THR A 66 4.53 -3.68 -6.79
C THR A 66 5.20 -5.02 -7.15
N GLN A 67 5.82 -5.69 -6.18
CA GLN A 67 6.43 -7.02 -6.40
C GLN A 67 5.41 -8.11 -6.74
N ARG A 68 4.23 -8.09 -6.08
CA ARG A 68 3.18 -9.10 -6.30
C ARG A 68 2.51 -8.97 -7.65
N ASP A 69 2.21 -7.74 -8.05
CA ASP A 69 1.41 -7.43 -9.24
C ASP A 69 2.31 -7.30 -10.50
N GLY A 70 3.63 -7.32 -10.33
CA GLY A 70 4.61 -7.28 -11.43
C GLY A 70 4.69 -5.90 -12.10
N LEU A 71 4.46 -4.86 -11.30
CA LEU A 71 4.57 -3.45 -11.68
C LEU A 71 6.05 -3.00 -11.65
#